data_AF-A0A0Q9ZQ30-F1
#
_entry.id   AF-A0A0Q9ZQ30-F1
#
_cell.length_a   1.000
_cell.length_b   1.000
_cell.length_c   1.000
_cell.angle_alpha   90.00
_cell.angle_beta   90.00
_cell.angle_gamma   90.00
#
_symmetry.space_group_name_H-M   'P 1'
#
loop_
_entity.id
_entity.type
_entity.pdbx_description
1 polymer ?
#
loop_
_entity_poly.entity_id
_entity_poly.type
_entity_poly.pdbx_seq_one_letter_code
_entity_poly.pdbx_strand_id
1 'polypeptide(L)'
;MSVKLQPNMTQNARDLKICEDYWAYDNQSDYVKHVKALCQTYEISSPVLFAIIAQCYVYLDDVVCEYCGYPCPLEVPADISYMRAKER
;
A
#
# COMPACT_ATOMS: atom_id res chain seq x y z
N MET A 1 12.33 -2.86 8.68
CA MET A 1 12.11 -3.19 7.26
C MET A 1 10.61 -3.19 7.03
N SER A 2 10.08 -2.00 6.76
CA SER A 2 8.67 -1.69 6.99
C SER A 2 8.18 -0.85 5.83
N VAL A 3 7.04 -1.24 5.25
CA VAL A 3 6.33 -0.44 4.26
C VAL A 3 6.18 0.99 4.79
N LYS A 4 6.69 1.97 4.06
CA LYS A 4 6.59 3.38 4.43
C LYS A 4 5.53 4.04 3.58
N LEU A 5 4.61 4.73 4.26
CA LEU A 5 3.69 5.66 3.65
C LEU A 5 4.27 7.06 3.73
N GLN A 6 4.33 7.74 2.60
CA GLN A 6 4.61 9.17 2.55
C GLN A 6 3.28 9.89 2.34
N PRO A 7 2.79 10.62 3.35
CA PRO A 7 1.60 11.44 3.20
C PRO A 7 1.82 12.46 2.10
N ASN A 8 0.88 12.56 1.17
CA ASN A 8 0.86 13.69 0.24
C ASN A 8 0.17 14.90 0.91
N MET A 9 0.55 16.13 0.55
CA MET A 9 0.04 17.37 1.19
C MET A 9 -1.48 17.55 1.09
N THR A 10 -2.15 16.81 0.21
CA THR A 10 -3.61 16.87 -0.02
C THR A 10 -4.41 15.79 0.72
N GLN A 11 -3.76 14.84 1.39
CA GLN A 11 -4.47 13.72 2.04
C GLN A 11 -4.99 14.10 3.42
N ASN A 12 -6.28 13.86 3.65
CA ASN A 12 -6.86 14.03 4.97
C ASN A 12 -6.46 12.86 5.90
N ALA A 13 -6.61 13.04 7.21
CA ALA A 13 -6.22 12.03 8.20
C ALA A 13 -6.98 10.69 8.05
N ARG A 14 -8.18 10.69 7.48
CA ARG A 14 -8.97 9.47 7.23
C ARG A 14 -8.39 8.68 6.07
N ASP A 15 -8.01 9.35 4.99
CA ASP A 15 -7.44 8.74 3.78
C ASP A 15 -6.07 8.11 4.10
N LEU A 16 -5.27 8.79 4.92
CA LEU A 16 -4.00 8.23 5.42
C LEU A 16 -4.24 6.93 6.21
N LYS A 17 -5.24 6.92 7.08
CA LYS A 17 -5.58 5.72 7.85
C LYS A 17 -6.10 4.58 6.99
N ILE A 18 -6.90 4.88 5.97
CA ILE A 18 -7.36 3.90 4.97
C ILE A 18 -6.16 3.27 4.27
N CYS A 19 -5.14 4.07 3.93
CA CYS A 19 -3.93 3.54 3.31
C CYS A 19 -3.08 2.72 4.28
N GLU A 20 -2.88 3.15 5.52
CA GLU A 20 -2.22 2.35 6.55
C GLU A 20 -2.88 0.97 6.70
N ASP A 21 -4.21 0.94 6.83
CA ASP A 21 -4.97 -0.30 7.01
C ASP A 21 -4.96 -1.16 5.72
N TYR A 22 -4.94 -0.55 4.53
CA TYR A 22 -4.77 -1.27 3.27
C TYR A 22 -3.40 -1.94 3.17
N TRP A 23 -2.33 -1.23 3.50
CA TRP A 23 -0.96 -1.72 3.41
C TRP A 23 -0.53 -2.61 4.59
N ALA A 24 -1.31 -2.66 5.66
CA ALA A 24 -1.21 -3.65 6.73
C ALA A 24 -1.66 -5.06 6.32
N TYR A 25 -1.91 -5.29 5.03
CA TYR A 25 -2.25 -6.59 4.47
C TYR A 25 -1.17 -7.64 4.78
N ASP A 26 -1.57 -8.72 5.45
CA ASP A 26 -0.74 -9.89 5.63
C ASP A 26 -0.89 -10.84 4.43
N ASN A 27 0.23 -11.31 3.89
CA ASN A 27 0.27 -12.14 2.70
C ASN A 27 -0.37 -13.53 2.88
N GLN A 28 -0.67 -13.91 4.13
CA GLN A 28 -1.37 -15.15 4.48
C GLN A 28 -2.89 -15.02 4.42
N SER A 29 -3.40 -13.79 4.35
CA SER A 29 -4.83 -13.52 4.28
C SER A 29 -5.34 -13.51 2.84
N ASP A 30 -6.65 -13.59 2.64
CA ASP A 30 -7.26 -13.49 1.31
C ASP A 30 -7.42 -12.01 0.94
N TYR A 31 -6.69 -11.56 -0.10
CA TYR A 31 -6.71 -10.18 -0.59
C TYR A 31 -8.13 -9.64 -0.83
N VAL A 32 -9.01 -10.46 -1.41
CA VAL A 32 -10.39 -10.03 -1.70
C VAL A 32 -11.17 -9.84 -0.40
N LYS A 33 -10.92 -10.68 0.61
CA LYS A 33 -11.54 -10.50 1.94
C LYS A 33 -11.00 -9.26 2.64
N HIS A 34 -9.70 -8.98 2.56
CA HIS A 34 -9.10 -7.78 3.11
C HIS A 34 -9.73 -6.51 2.53
N VAL A 35 -9.79 -6.42 1.20
CA VAL A 35 -10.41 -5.29 0.49
C VAL A 35 -11.88 -5.13 0.89
N LYS A 36 -12.64 -6.23 0.97
CA LYS A 36 -14.05 -6.19 1.40
C LYS A 36 -14.20 -5.70 2.84
N ALA A 37 -13.34 -6.15 3.75
CA ALA A 37 -13.35 -5.73 5.15
C ALA A 37 -13.12 -4.21 5.25
N LEU A 38 -12.12 -3.67 4.53
CA LEU A 38 -11.86 -2.23 4.51
C LEU A 38 -13.04 -1.43 3.95
N CYS A 39 -13.63 -1.88 2.84
CA CYS A 39 -14.83 -1.24 2.30
C CYS A 39 -15.98 -1.20 3.32
N GLN A 40 -16.16 -2.25 4.11
CA GLN A 40 -17.17 -2.29 5.17
C GLN A 40 -16.81 -1.38 6.36
N THR A 41 -15.57 -1.45 6.84
CA THR A 41 -15.09 -0.66 7.99
C THR A 41 -15.20 0.85 7.75
N TYR A 42 -14.92 1.29 6.52
CA TYR A 42 -14.97 2.71 6.17
C TYR A 42 -16.26 3.12 5.46
N GLU A 43 -17.20 2.21 5.24
CA GLU A 43 -18.45 2.45 4.52
C GLU A 43 -18.23 3.09 3.12
N ILE A 44 -17.27 2.55 2.37
CA ILE A 44 -16.91 3.02 1.03
C ILE A 44 -17.02 1.90 -0.01
N SER A 45 -17.20 2.27 -1.26
CA SER A 45 -17.15 1.33 -2.38
C SER A 45 -15.71 1.05 -2.81
N SER A 46 -15.47 -0.12 -3.42
CA SER A 46 -14.13 -0.47 -3.92
C SER A 46 -13.52 0.58 -4.86
N PRO A 47 -14.27 1.20 -5.81
CA PRO A 47 -13.72 2.27 -6.63
C PRO A 47 -13.21 3.47 -5.82
N VAL A 48 -13.93 3.86 -4.75
CA VAL A 48 -13.52 4.95 -3.87
C VAL A 48 -12.27 4.57 -3.08
N LEU A 49 -12.20 3.35 -2.56
CA LEU A 49 -11.02 2.82 -1.88
C LEU A 49 -9.78 2.90 -2.79
N PHE A 50 -9.87 2.42 -4.03
CA PHE A 50 -8.73 2.46 -4.95
C PHE A 50 -8.34 3.88 -5.38
N ALA A 51 -9.30 4.80 -5.49
CA ALA A 51 -9.01 6.21 -5.76
C ALA A 51 -8.23 6.88 -4.59
N ILE A 52 -8.52 6.49 -3.35
CA ILE A 52 -7.77 6.93 -2.17
C ILE A 52 -6.37 6.34 -2.16
N ILE A 53 -6.25 5.03 -2.39
CA ILE A 53 -4.96 4.32 -2.42
C ILE A 53 -4.05 4.86 -3.52
N ALA A 54 -4.59 5.21 -4.69
CA ALA A 54 -3.82 5.78 -5.79
C ALA A 54 -3.16 7.14 -5.45
N GLN A 55 -3.63 7.82 -4.41
CA GLN A 55 -3.01 9.06 -3.92
C GLN A 55 -1.92 8.80 -2.87
N CYS A 56 -1.85 7.59 -2.33
CA CYS A 56 -0.87 7.19 -1.32
C CYS A 56 0.45 6.81 -1.99
N TYR A 57 1.52 7.55 -1.67
CA TYR A 57 2.85 7.16 -2.07
C TYR A 57 3.41 6.18 -1.04
N VAL A 58 3.62 4.94 -1.48
CA VAL A 58 4.08 3.85 -0.62
C VAL A 58 5.31 3.21 -1.22
N TYR A 59 6.33 2.96 -0.39
CA TYR A 59 7.59 2.39 -0.83
C TYR A 59 8.20 1.46 0.21
N LEU A 60 9.14 0.64 -0.24
CA LEU A 60 10.01 -0.17 0.61
C LEU A 60 11.27 0.64 0.95
N ASP A 61 11.54 0.82 2.25
CA ASP A 61 12.73 1.56 2.71
C ASP A 61 14.02 0.75 2.58
N ASP A 62 13.87 -0.56 2.42
CA ASP A 62 14.92 -1.57 2.30
C ASP A 62 15.24 -1.96 0.85
N VAL A 63 14.37 -1.63 -0.11
CA VAL A 63 14.53 -2.00 -1.52
C VAL A 63 14.64 -0.75 -2.39
N VAL A 64 15.77 -0.61 -3.07
CA VAL A 64 16.03 0.48 -4.02
C VAL A 64 16.17 -0.06 -5.43
N CYS A 65 15.73 0.73 -6.41
CA CYS A 65 15.94 0.38 -7.82
C CYS A 65 17.44 0.38 -8.14
N GLU A 66 17.95 -0.73 -8.68
CA GLU A 66 19.36 -0.89 -9.06
C GLU A 66 19.86 0.17 -10.07
N TYR A 67 18.95 0.73 -10.87
CA TYR A 67 19.29 1.67 -11.93
C TYR A 67 19.33 3.14 -11.48
N CYS A 68 18.42 3.54 -10.59
CA CYS A 68 18.29 4.95 -10.19
C CYS A 68 18.53 5.20 -8.70
N GLY A 69 18.66 4.16 -7.88
CA GLY A 69 18.91 4.25 -6.43
C GLY A 69 17.74 4.81 -5.61
N TYR A 70 16.59 5.08 -6.24
CA TYR A 70 15.40 5.55 -5.54
C TYR A 70 14.60 4.37 -4.95
N PRO A 71 13.89 4.59 -3.82
CA PRO A 71 12.96 3.60 -3.29
C PRO A 71 11.91 3.23 -4.33
N CYS A 72 11.65 1.94 -4.50
CA CYS A 72 10.63 1.49 -5.44
C CYS A 72 9.22 1.79 -4.88
N PRO A 73 8.37 2.51 -5.62
CA PRO A 73 6.98 2.65 -5.24
C PRO A 73 6.27 1.29 -5.35
N LEU A 74 5.32 1.05 -4.45
CA LEU A 74 4.45 -0.12 -4.45
C LEU A 74 3.08 0.29 -4.99
N GLU A 75 2.55 -0.48 -5.93
CA GLU A 75 1.21 -0.24 -6.48
C GLU A 75 0.18 -1.17 -5.83
N VAL A 76 0.56 -2.42 -5.54
CA VAL A 76 -0.28 -3.38 -4.80
C VAL A 76 0.49 -4.11 -3.70
N PRO A 77 -0.19 -4.57 -2.62
CA PRO A 77 0.46 -5.34 -1.55
C PRO A 77 1.19 -6.60 -2.03
N ALA A 78 0.74 -7.20 -3.14
CA ALA A 78 1.40 -8.34 -3.77
C ALA A 78 2.82 -8.02 -4.26
N ASP A 79 3.11 -6.77 -4.61
CA ASP A 79 4.42 -6.32 -5.09
C ASP A 79 5.49 -6.46 -4.01
N ILE A 80 5.12 -6.40 -2.73
CA ILE A 80 6.07 -6.49 -1.61
C ILE A 80 6.86 -7.80 -1.65
N SER A 81 6.15 -8.93 -1.81
CA SER A 81 6.77 -10.26 -1.84
C SER A 81 7.59 -10.46 -3.12
N TYR A 82 7.09 -9.94 -4.25
CA TYR A 82 7.78 -10.02 -5.53
C TYR A 82 9.08 -9.20 -5.55
N MET A 83 9.05 -7.95 -5.07
CA MET A 83 10.20 -7.06 -5.00
C MET A 83 11.28 -7.63 -4.07
N ARG A 84 10.88 -8.14 -2.90
CA ARG A 84 11.82 -8.77 -1.96
C ARG A 84 12.42 -10.08 -2.46
N ALA A 85 11.74 -10.81 -3.35
CA ALA A 85 12.30 -12.01 -3.95
C ALA A 85 13.42 -11.70 -4.95
N LYS A 86 13.50 -10.47 -5.49
CA LYS A 86 14.56 -10.07 -6.42
C LYS A 86 15.90 -9.74 -5.76
N GLU A 87 15.93 -9.42 -4.47
CA GLU A 87 17.19 -9.18 -3.74
C GLU A 87 17.91 -10.47 -3.30
N ARG A 88 17.38 -11.66 -3.63
CA ARG A 88 17.94 -12.96 -3.25
C ARG A 88 18.74 -13.64 -4.35
#